data_AF-A0A6C0KCN6-F1
#
_entry.id   AF-A0A6C0KCN6-F1
#
_cell.length_a   1.000
_cell.length_b   1.000
_cell.length_c   1.000
_cell.angle_alpha   90.00
_cell.angle_beta   90.00
_cell.angle_gamma   90.00
#
_symmetry.space_group_name_H-M   'P 1'
#
loop_
_entity.id
_entity.type
_entity.pdbx_description
1 polymer ?
#
loop_
_entity_poly.entity_id
_entity_poly.type
_entity_poly.pdbx_seq_one_letter_code
_entity_poly.pdbx_strand_id
1 'polypeptide(L)' 'MEPAKEVKDLVEHKNSIYRDIYALERRIKSLKVEISDTNKKIFSTCKHNWVRDWDASFDSHCKKICSFCKLYANPNYNA' A
#
# COMPACT_ATOMS: atom_id res chain seq x y z
N MET A 1 -46.01 -0.80 -11.17
CA MET A 1 -44.87 -1.05 -10.25
C MET A 1 -44.88 0.08 -9.25
N GLU A 2 -44.91 -0.18 -7.94
CA GLU A 2 -44.98 0.89 -6.94
C GLU A 2 -43.60 1.56 -6.78
N PRO A 3 -43.48 2.88 -6.99
CA PRO A 3 -42.19 3.59 -7.00
C PRO A 3 -41.43 3.49 -5.67
N ALA A 4 -42.13 3.22 -4.57
CA ALA A 4 -41.54 3.03 -3.24
C ALA A 4 -40.67 1.75 -3.14
N LYS A 5 -41.02 0.68 -3.88
CA LYS A 5 -40.26 -0.57 -3.84
C LYS A 5 -38.93 -0.44 -4.57
N GLU A 6 -38.96 0.15 -5.77
CA GLU A 6 -37.78 0.36 -6.60
C GLU A 6 -36.74 1.26 -5.90
N VAL A 7 -37.20 2.34 -5.26
CA VAL A 7 -36.32 3.22 -4.48
C VAL A 7 -35.70 2.48 -3.29
N LYS A 8 -36.46 1.61 -2.62
CA LYS A 8 -35.95 0.81 -1.50
C LYS A 8 -34.85 -0.16 -1.94
N ASP A 9 -35.06 -0.86 -3.05
CA ASP A 9 -34.09 -1.81 -3.62
C ASP A 9 -32.78 -1.09 -4.00
N LEU A 10 -32.89 0.11 -4.59
CA LEU A 10 -31.73 0.95 -4.92
C LEU A 10 -30.97 1.42 -3.68
N VAL A 11 -31.69 1.78 -2.60
CA VAL A 11 -31.07 2.17 -1.33
C VAL A 11 -30.32 1.00 -0.69
N GLU A 12 -30.91 -0.20 -0.69
CA GLU A 12 -30.27 -1.40 -0.17
C GLU A 12 -29.02 -1.76 -0.97
N HIS A 13 -29.11 -1.72 -2.30
CA HIS A 13 -27.97 -1.97 -3.18
C HIS A 13 -26.83 -0.97 -2.96
N LYS A 14 -27.14 0.34 -2.92
CA LYS A 14 -26.17 1.39 -2.61
C LYS A 14 -25.47 1.14 -1.27
N ASN A 15 -26.24 0.77 -0.24
CA ASN A 15 -25.69 0.48 1.08
C ASN A 15 -24.79 -0.76 1.08
N SER A 16 -25.11 -1.78 0.27
CA SER A 16 -24.22 -2.93 0.06
C SER A 16 -22.88 -2.49 -0.53
N ILE A 17 -22.91 -1.68 -1.59
CA ILE A 17 -21.69 -1.16 -2.23
C ILE A 17 -20.82 -0.39 -1.22
N TYR A 18 -21.41 0.46 -0.38
CA TYR A 18 -20.64 1.17 0.66
C TYR A 18 -19.97 0.23 1.67
N ARG A 19 -20.62 -0.87 2.05
CA ARG A 19 -20.02 -1.87 2.94
C ARG A 19 -18.85 -2.57 2.25
N ASP A 20 -18.98 -2.88 0.98
CA ASP A 20 -17.92 -3.52 0.19
C ASP A 20 -16.71 -2.60 0.04
N ILE A 21 -16.92 -1.31 -0.27
CA ILE A 21 -15.87 -0.29 -0.30
C ILE A 21 -15.12 -0.29 1.04
N TYR A 22 -15.85 -0.19 2.16
CA TYR A 22 -15.23 -0.13 3.48
C TYR A 22 -14.45 -1.42 3.83
N ALA A 23 -14.95 -2.59 3.41
CA ALA A 23 -14.22 -3.85 3.58
C ALA A 23 -12.92 -3.87 2.75
N LEU A 24 -12.99 -3.45 1.50
CA LEU A 24 -11.84 -3.41 0.59
C LEU A 24 -10.78 -2.39 1.05
N GLU A 25 -11.18 -1.21 1.52
CA GLU A 25 -10.27 -0.21 2.09
C GLU A 25 -9.52 -0.75 3.31
N ARG A 26 -10.22 -1.45 4.21
CA ARG A 26 -9.57 -2.11 5.35
C ARG A 26 -8.60 -3.18 4.89
N ARG A 27 -8.96 -3.97 3.88
CA ARG A 27 -8.05 -4.99 3.32
C ARG A 27 -6.80 -4.36 2.71
N ILE A 28 -6.95 -3.28 1.94
CA ILE A 28 -5.82 -2.50 1.40
C ILE A 28 -4.93 -1.99 2.53
N LYS A 29 -5.51 -1.46 3.60
CA LYS A 29 -4.74 -0.98 4.77
C LYS A 29 -3.94 -2.12 5.41
N SER A 30 -4.55 -3.28 5.62
CA SER A 30 -3.84 -4.46 6.15
C SER A 30 -2.72 -4.93 5.24
N LEU A 31 -2.95 -5.01 3.92
CA LEU A 31 -1.92 -5.40 2.95
C LEU A 31 -0.75 -4.40 2.92
N LYS A 32 -1.02 -3.11 3.06
CA LYS A 32 0.04 -2.09 3.18
C LYS A 32 0.91 -2.30 4.42
N VAL A 33 0.32 -2.72 5.55
CA VAL A 33 1.05 -3.08 6.77
C VAL A 33 1.91 -4.33 6.53
N GLU A 34 1.35 -5.38 5.93
CA GLU A 34 2.11 -6.60 5.57
C GLU A 34 3.29 -6.29 4.63
N ILE A 35 3.11 -5.42 3.64
CA ILE A 35 4.20 -4.96 2.75
C ILE A 35 5.28 -4.24 3.57
N SER A 36 4.88 -3.36 4.48
CA SER A 36 5.83 -2.65 5.36
C SER A 36 6.66 -3.62 6.19
N ASP A 37 6.00 -4.58 6.85
CA ASP A 37 6.67 -5.58 7.68
C ASP A 37 7.57 -6.51 6.86
N THR A 38 7.12 -6.90 5.67
CA THR A 38 7.90 -7.69 4.72
C THR A 38 9.13 -6.93 4.26
N ASN A 39 9.00 -5.64 3.94
CA ASN A 39 10.13 -4.81 3.57
C ASN A 39 11.14 -4.69 4.72
N LYS A 40 10.70 -4.56 5.97
CA LYS A 40 11.60 -4.58 7.14
C LYS A 40 12.38 -5.90 7.24
N LYS A 41 11.71 -7.04 7.03
CA LYS A 41 12.37 -8.37 7.03
C LYS A 41 13.35 -8.54 5.88
N ILE A 42 12.99 -8.10 4.67
CA ILE A 42 13.90 -8.09 3.52
C ILE A 42 15.10 -7.21 3.84
N PHE A 43 14.87 -6.03 4.41
CA PHE A 43 15.92 -5.09 4.76
C PHE A 43 16.91 -5.68 5.78
N SER A 44 16.43 -6.35 6.83
CA SER A 44 17.31 -6.96 7.83
C SER A 44 18.08 -8.18 7.31
N THR A 45 17.52 -8.89 6.32
CA THR A 45 18.12 -10.12 5.76
C THR A 45 19.08 -9.83 4.61
N CYS A 46 18.82 -8.79 3.82
CA CYS A 46 19.60 -8.47 2.64
C CYS A 46 20.98 -7.89 3.02
N LYS A 47 22.04 -8.45 2.44
CA LYS A 47 23.37 -7.83 2.42
C LYS A 47 23.38 -6.73 1.37
N HIS A 48 22.85 -5.57 1.74
CA HIS A 48 22.57 -4.50 0.77
C HIS A 48 23.81 -4.06 0.00
N ASN A 49 23.65 -3.94 -1.32
CA ASN A 49 24.61 -3.28 -2.20
C ASN A 49 23.97 -2.01 -2.76
N TRP A 50 24.23 -0.90 -2.08
CA TRP A 50 23.65 0.41 -2.35
C TRP A 50 24.26 1.05 -3.58
N VAL A 51 23.44 1.25 -4.60
CA VAL A 51 23.80 1.97 -5.83
C VAL A 51 22.99 3.26 -5.92
N ARG A 52 23.53 4.27 -6.62
CA ARG A 52 22.79 5.50 -6.87
C ARG A 52 21.60 5.23 -7.78
N ASP A 53 20.42 5.65 -7.36
CA ASP A 53 19.25 5.75 -8.22
C ASP A 53 19.33 7.07 -9.00
N TRP A 54 19.54 6.98 -10.31
CA TRP A 54 19.64 8.14 -11.20
C TRP A 54 18.29 8.68 -11.64
N ASP A 55 17.23 7.88 -11.49
CA ASP A 55 15.86 8.27 -11.82
C ASP A 55 15.16 8.95 -10.64
N ALA A 56 15.73 8.84 -9.43
CA ALA A 56 15.25 9.55 -8.25
C ALA A 56 15.36 11.08 -8.44
N SER A 57 14.32 11.80 -8.04
CA SER A 57 14.30 13.27 -8.10
C SER A 57 15.48 13.88 -7.33
N PHE A 58 15.91 15.07 -7.76
CA PHE A 58 17.01 15.78 -7.12
C PHE A 58 16.78 16.00 -5.61
N ASP A 59 15.53 16.11 -5.20
CA ASP A 59 15.13 16.40 -3.82
C ASP A 59 14.88 15.14 -2.97
N SER A 60 15.00 13.95 -3.55
CA SER A 60 14.81 12.70 -2.81
C SER A 60 15.92 12.51 -1.78
N HIS A 61 15.55 12.38 -0.50
CA HIS A 61 16.48 12.07 0.58
C HIS A 61 17.09 10.66 0.46
N CYS A 62 16.46 9.75 -0.29
CA CYS A 62 16.90 8.36 -0.46
C CYS A 62 17.37 8.10 -1.91
N LYS A 63 18.51 8.68 -2.32
CA LYS A 63 19.08 8.47 -3.67
C LYS A 63 19.83 7.15 -3.84
N LYS A 64 19.77 6.26 -2.85
CA LYS A 64 20.45 4.97 -2.88
C LYS A 64 19.39 3.86 -2.86
N ILE A 65 19.45 2.99 -3.84
CA ILE A 65 18.61 1.80 -3.97
C ILE A 65 19.51 0.56 -3.89
N CYS A 66 19.05 -0.49 -3.24
CA CYS A 66 19.77 -1.75 -3.21
C CYS A 66 19.64 -2.43 -4.58
N SER A 67 20.76 -2.80 -5.19
CA SER A 67 20.76 -3.46 -6.51
C SER A 67 20.04 -4.82 -6.51
N PHE A 68 19.97 -5.51 -5.37
CA PHE A 68 19.33 -6.82 -5.22
C PHE A 68 17.85 -6.73 -4.83
N CYS A 69 17.57 -6.20 -3.63
CA CYS A 69 16.22 -6.21 -3.08
C CYS A 69 15.36 -5.02 -3.51
N LYS A 70 15.94 -4.06 -4.24
CA LYS A 70 15.26 -2.85 -4.76
C LYS A 70 14.63 -1.96 -3.69
N LEU A 71 14.91 -2.20 -2.40
CA LEU A 71 14.56 -1.28 -1.34
C LEU A 71 15.48 -0.06 -1.39
N TYR A 72 14.96 1.09 -0.98
CA TYR A 72 15.75 2.30 -0.80
C TYR A 72 16.49 2.27 0.54
N ALA A 73 17.62 2.99 0.62
CA ALA A 73 18.38 3.20 1.85
C ALA A 73 17.62 4.13 2.80
N ASN A 74 16.52 3.64 3.36
CA ASN A 74 15.62 4.39 4.23
C ASN A 74 15.87 3.99 5.70
N PRO A 75 16.20 4.95 6.58
CA PRO A 75 16.43 4.67 8.00
C PRO A 75 15.20 4.12 8.74
N ASN A 76 13.98 4.34 8.23
CA ASN A 76 12.73 3.89 8.85
C ASN A 76 12.54 2.36 8.81
N TYR A 77 13.36 1.61 8.06
CA TYR A 77 13.35 0.15 8.14
C TYR A 77 14.01 -0.39 9.41
N ASN A 78 14.82 0.43 10.10
CA ASN A 78 15.51 0.06 11.35
C ASN A 78 14.75 0.48 12.62
N ALA A 79 13.60 1.15 12.48
CA ALA A 79 12.76 1.65 13.58
C ALA A 79 11.58 0.72 13.89
#